data_AF-A0A965F5W8-F1
#
_entry.id   AF-A0A965F5W8-F1
#
_cell.length_a   1.000
_cell.length_b   1.000
_cell.length_c   1.000
_cell.angle_alpha   90.00
_cell.angle_beta   90.00
_cell.angle_gamma   90.00
#
_symmetry.space_group_name_H-M   'P 1'
#
loop_
_entity.id
_entity.type
_entity.pdbx_description
1 polymer ?
#
loop_
_entity_poly.entity_id
_entity_poly.type
_entity_poly.pdbx_seq_one_letter_code
_entity_poly.pdbx_strand_id
1 'polypeptide(L)' 'GDGEGWLLLDDLVDTGTTARVVRALLPKAHFATVYAKPAGKPMVDTFITEVSQDTWILFPWDTEPQFIAPIAKTAGQ' A
#
# COMPACT_ATOMS: atom_id res chain seq x y z
N GLY A 1 9.20 -10.86 20.98
CA GLY A 1 8.22 -11.95 20.91
C GLY A 1 8.05 -12.36 19.47
N ASP A 2 7.32 -13.44 19.20
CA ASP A 2 7.06 -13.97 17.85
C ASP A 2 5.81 -13.38 17.16
N GLY A 3 5.13 -12.44 17.82
CA GLY A 3 3.96 -11.73 17.29
C GLY A 3 2.63 -12.41 17.57
N GLU A 4 2.58 -13.46 18.39
CA GLU A 4 1.31 -14.12 18.73
C GLU A 4 0.29 -13.15 19.32
N GLY A 5 -0.91 -13.11 18.74
CA GLY A 5 -2.00 -12.20 19.14
C GLY A 5 -1.86 -10.77 18.65
N TRP A 6 -0.85 -10.46 17.82
CA TRP A 6 -0.64 -9.11 17.27
C TRP A 6 -1.26 -8.97 15.89
N LEU A 7 -1.82 -7.78 15.62
CA LEU A 7 -2.20 -7.34 14.29
C LEU A 7 -1.12 -6.39 13.76
N LEU A 8 -0.51 -6.75 12.63
CA LEU A 8 0.40 -5.91 11.89
C LEU A 8 -0.34 -5.35 10.68
N LEU A 9 -0.21 -4.04 10.47
CA LEU A 9 -0.90 -3.30 9.41
C LEU A 9 0.11 -2.58 8.52
N ASP A 10 -0.13 -2.65 7.21
CA ASP A 10 0.57 -1.84 6.21
C ASP A 10 -0.44 -1.32 5.18
N ASP A 11 -0.12 -0.28 4.45
CA ASP A 11 -1.03 0.29 3.45
C ASP A 11 -1.14 -0.58 2.19
N LEU A 12 -0.01 -1.11 1.72
CA LEU A 12 0.12 -1.88 0.48
C LEU A 12 1.17 -2.98 0.61
N VAL A 13 0.83 -4.19 0.15
CA VAL A 13 1.85 -5.19 -0.21
C VAL A 13 2.07 -5.21 -1.73
N ASP A 14 3.25 -4.72 -2.16
CA ASP A 14 3.63 -4.68 -3.58
C ASP A 14 4.40 -5.95 -4.00
N THR A 15 5.73 -5.95 -3.89
CA THR A 15 6.58 -7.11 -4.24
C THR A 15 6.72 -8.12 -3.10
N GLY A 16 6.15 -7.81 -1.92
CA GLY A 16 6.25 -8.64 -0.72
C GLY A 16 7.62 -8.59 0.00
N THR A 17 8.54 -7.69 -0.40
CA THR A 17 9.86 -7.61 0.25
C THR A 17 9.77 -7.20 1.72
N THR A 18 9.02 -6.14 2.04
CA THR A 18 8.73 -5.75 3.43
C THR A 18 8.07 -6.90 4.19
N ALA A 19 7.05 -7.52 3.59
CA ALA A 19 6.32 -8.62 4.19
C ALA A 19 7.22 -9.81 4.56
N ARG A 20 8.19 -10.16 3.72
CA ARG A 20 9.15 -11.23 4.00
C ARG A 20 10.02 -10.95 5.21
N VAL A 21 10.49 -9.71 5.34
CA VAL A 21 11.29 -9.28 6.49
C VAL A 21 10.44 -9.31 7.75
N VAL A 22 9.23 -8.76 7.69
CA VAL A 22 8.31 -8.74 8.84
C VAL A 22 7.95 -10.16 9.28
N ARG A 23 7.67 -11.08 8.34
CA ARG A 23 7.38 -12.49 8.65
C ARG A 23 8.53 -13.21 9.32
N ALA A 24 9.78 -12.86 9.02
CA ALA A 24 10.94 -13.41 9.72
C ALA A 24 11.03 -12.89 11.17
N LEU A 25 10.57 -11.66 11.44
CA LEU A 25 10.62 -11.04 12.77
C LEU A 25 9.42 -11.44 13.65
N LEU A 26 8.22 -11.46 13.07
CA LEU A 26 6.94 -11.67 13.75
C LEU A 26 6.14 -12.76 13.03
N PRO A 27 6.63 -14.01 13.04
CA PRO A 27 6.04 -15.08 12.23
C PRO A 27 4.59 -15.40 12.59
N LYS A 28 4.16 -15.15 13.82
CA LYS A 28 2.81 -15.44 14.31
C LYS A 28 1.84 -14.25 14.31
N ALA A 29 2.30 -13.05 13.92
CA ALA A 29 1.40 -11.91 13.81
C ALA A 29 0.40 -12.09 12.66
N HIS A 30 -0.83 -11.61 12.82
CA HIS A 30 -1.76 -11.47 11.71
C HIS A 30 -1.35 -10.26 10.89
N PHE A 31 -0.99 -10.44 9.62
CA PHE A 31 -0.56 -9.34 8.76
C PHE A 31 -1.69 -8.97 7.78
N ALA A 32 -2.23 -7.75 7.92
CA ALA A 32 -3.26 -7.23 7.04
C ALA A 32 -2.82 -5.95 6.30
N THR A 33 -3.32 -5.76 5.08
CA THR A 33 -3.10 -4.53 4.30
C THR A 33 -4.38 -3.95 3.73
N VAL A 34 -4.36 -2.67 3.34
CA VAL A 34 -5.50 -2.08 2.60
C VAL A 34 -5.47 -2.57 1.15
N TYR A 35 -4.31 -2.45 0.49
CA TYR A 35 -4.10 -2.86 -0.89
C TYR A 35 -3.14 -4.06 -1.01
N ALA A 36 -3.34 -4.87 -2.05
CA ALA A 36 -2.42 -5.94 -2.41
C ALA A 36 -2.24 -6.02 -3.92
N LYS A 37 -1.00 -6.23 -4.36
CA LYS A 37 -0.66 -6.57 -5.74
C LYS A 37 -0.39 -8.08 -5.89
N PRO A 38 -0.54 -8.67 -7.09
CA PRO A 38 -0.41 -10.10 -7.29
C PRO A 38 0.90 -10.72 -6.76
N ALA A 39 2.03 -10.03 -6.91
CA ALA A 39 3.32 -10.56 -6.46
C ALA A 39 3.45 -10.63 -4.92
N GLY A 40 2.88 -9.65 -4.21
CA GLY A 40 2.99 -9.51 -2.76
C GLY A 40 1.83 -10.13 -1.98
N LYS A 41 0.66 -10.28 -2.61
CA LYS A 41 -0.57 -10.81 -2.01
C LYS A 41 -0.39 -12.13 -1.24
N PRO A 42 0.41 -13.12 -1.69
CA PRO A 42 0.60 -14.37 -0.93
C PRO A 42 1.29 -14.20 0.44
N MET A 43 1.84 -13.02 0.74
CA MET A 43 2.62 -12.77 1.96
C MET A 43 1.80 -12.18 3.11
N VAL A 44 0.53 -11.83 2.87
CA VAL A 44 -0.38 -11.22 3.85
C VAL A 44 -1.58 -12.13 4.12
N ASP A 45 -2.15 -12.06 5.31
CA ASP A 45 -3.30 -12.88 5.72
C ASP A 45 -4.63 -12.26 5.28
N THR A 46 -4.69 -10.93 5.19
CA THR A 46 -5.91 -10.20 4.82
C THR A 46 -5.56 -8.97 4.01
N PHE A 47 -6.35 -8.70 2.99
CA PHE A 47 -6.32 -7.45 2.24
C PHE A 47 -7.73 -7.04 1.83
N ILE A 48 -7.96 -5.76 1.56
CA ILE A 48 -9.28 -5.26 1.17
C ILE A 48 -9.42 -5.16 -0.34
N THR A 49 -8.45 -4.55 -1.02
CA THR A 49 -8.53 -4.31 -2.47
C THR A 49 -7.29 -4.83 -3.19
N GLU A 50 -7.50 -5.73 -4.14
CA GLU A 50 -6.46 -6.13 -5.07
C GLU A 50 -6.35 -5.12 -6.22
N VAL A 51 -5.13 -4.74 -6.58
CA VAL A 51 -4.85 -3.86 -7.73
C VAL A 51 -3.85 -4.53 -8.66
N SER A 52 -3.79 -4.11 -9.93
CA SER A 52 -2.83 -4.68 -10.88
C SER A 52 -1.38 -4.35 -10.46
N GLN A 53 -0.45 -5.22 -10.84
CA GLN A 53 0.96 -5.09 -10.46
C GLN A 53 1.58 -3.76 -10.96
N ASP A 54 1.13 -3.28 -12.10
CA ASP A 54 1.52 -2.04 -12.78
C ASP A 54 0.77 -0.79 -12.29
N THR A 55 -0.20 -0.93 -11.39
CA THR A 55 -0.90 0.23 -10.80
C THR A 55 0.03 0.98 -9.84
N TRP A 56 0.17 2.29 -10.04
CA TRP A 56 0.72 3.21 -9.05
C TRP A 56 -0.40 3.78 -8.19
N ILE A 57 -0.39 3.50 -6.89
CA ILE A 57 -1.33 4.09 -5.93
C ILE A 57 -0.73 5.41 -5.45
N LEU A 58 -1.44 6.52 -5.66
CA LEU A 58 -1.15 7.78 -5.00
C LEU A 58 -1.98 7.83 -3.72
N PHE A 59 -1.34 7.73 -2.56
CA PHE A 59 -2.06 7.75 -1.30
C PHE A 59 -2.48 9.17 -0.91
N PRO A 60 -3.60 9.33 -0.15
CA PRO A 60 -4.06 10.65 0.27
C PRO A 60 -3.02 11.45 1.05
N TRP A 61 -2.17 10.79 1.84
CA TRP A 61 -1.10 11.43 2.61
C TRP A 61 0.11 11.85 1.78
N ASP A 62 0.25 11.35 0.55
CA ASP A 62 1.26 11.83 -0.41
C ASP A 62 0.78 13.08 -1.18
N THR A 63 -0.48 13.45 -1.01
CA THR A 63 -1.09 14.59 -1.71
C THR A 63 -1.08 15.86 -0.86
N GLU A 64 -0.90 17.01 -1.51
CA GLU A 64 -1.02 18.32 -0.90
C GLU A 64 -1.84 19.26 -1.80
N PRO A 65 -2.65 20.18 -1.24
CA PRO A 65 -3.32 21.19 -2.03
C PRO A 65 -2.31 22.09 -2.76
N GLN A 66 -2.42 22.17 -4.08
CA GLN A 66 -1.58 23.02 -4.92
C GLN A 66 -2.45 24.01 -5.70
N PHE A 67 -1.96 25.23 -5.88
CA PHE A 67 -2.64 26.20 -6.75
C PHE A 67 -2.54 25.74 -8.21
N ILE A 68 -3.68 25.69 -8.90
CA ILE A 68 -3.74 25.43 -10.35
C ILE A 68 -4.37 26.66 -11.01
N ALA A 69 -3.69 27.20 -12.03
CA ALA A 69 -4.18 28.35 -12.76
C ALA A 69 -5.51 28.02 -13.48
N PRO A 70 -6.45 28.99 -13.60
CA PRO A 70 -7.70 28.77 -14.31
C PRO A 70 -7.49 28.39 -15.79
N ILE A 71 -8.17 27.34 -16.26
CA ILE A 71 -8.08 26.81 -17.63
C ILE A 71 -8.35 27.90 -18.69
N ALA A 72 -9.25 28.84 -18.39
CA ALA A 72 -9.62 29.93 -19.30
C ALA A 72 -8.46 30.87 -19.70
N LYS A 73 -7.36 30.91 -18.92
CA LYS A 73 -6.16 31.70 -19.26
C LYS A 73 -5.18 30.96 -20.18
N THR A 74 -5.34 29.64 -20.35
CA THR A 74 -4.42 28.79 -21.12
C THR A 74 -4.83 28.69 -22.60
N ALA A 75 -6.09 29.00 -22.94
CA ALA A 75 -6.64 28.85 -24.30
C ALA A 75 -6.29 30.01 -25.28
N GLY A 76 -5.21 30.74 -25.03
CA GLY A 76 -4.88 31.96 -25.79
C GLY A 76 -3.39 32.28 -25.95
N GLN A 77 -2.50 31.30 -25.73
CA GLN A 77 -1.11 31.35 -26.19
C GLN A 77 -0.90 30.33 -27.31
#